data_AF-A0A1D8USE9-F1
#
_entry.id   AF-A0A1D8USE9-F1
#
_cell.length_a   1.000
_cell.length_b   1.000
_cell.length_c   1.000
_cell.angle_alpha   90.00
_cell.angle_beta   90.00
_cell.angle_gamma   90.00
#
_symmetry.space_group_name_H-M   'P 1'
#
loop_
_entity.id
_entity.type
_entity.pdbx_description
1 polymer ?
#
loop_
_entity_poly.entity_id
_entity_poly.type
_entity_poly.pdbx_seq_one_letter_code
_entity_poly.pdbx_strand_id
1 'polypeptide(L)'
;MNIRRYQNYKYQLADVLRAVPWHSEHALRNRELFERLSEDRFNLAVVGRYSRGKSTLMNAMMGTDRLPMGREPLTSVITSVVYGSVAQAVLRFAGTSLIEDIPLSRLTDYITERGNPGNVRRVAEAEIQLPAEILRQGFRFVDTPGLGSRIRANTHTTQAFLEQIDAFILVSGFDGTVTADETALLSEIHRSGRPLFAVLNKADLAHRIDHDLITRQFRTAITDAGFDPQTPIFALTAREALVARLRHDNAALEVSGVLPLERSLIDFLLHDRQSVFLQSMCDRIGAALDEETGDGTDAAQARLMSLRACIAHDQDDETGLPIGHPTLPDDLPGCAICEHVERSVFHYLTALQHNLRIHAPTRDNFLSAGGLCPDHARAFSNLAAPREVCTAFGPLLLQKAQRLRQRAEEQINHSGDSLLLVERATCPACDVAARRAADFLSKFAVDLEDGRAKFEDRAGLCEPHFEALLSRVPDISLHDKLLHFQAAVLERRGDDMLRFALRQDACRRDVMTASEKNAAQFGLETTVGRPNAVHDHAAAPAANRSEKEKVS
;
A
#
# COMPACT_ATOMS: atom_id res chain seq x y z
N MET A 1 2.21 16.42 -7.79
CA MET A 1 2.52 15.59 -6.58
C MET A 1 3.26 14.29 -6.92
N ASN A 2 4.35 13.96 -6.20
CA ASN A 2 5.12 12.71 -6.42
C ASN A 2 4.50 11.50 -5.67
N ILE A 3 4.67 10.28 -6.21
CA ILE A 3 4.21 9.00 -5.62
C ILE A 3 4.53 8.86 -4.12
N ARG A 4 5.71 9.33 -3.67
CA ARG A 4 6.11 9.25 -2.27
C ARG A 4 5.25 10.14 -1.37
N ARG A 5 5.02 11.39 -1.80
CA ARG A 5 4.13 12.31 -1.06
C ARG A 5 2.71 11.75 -1.02
N TYR A 6 2.23 11.19 -2.14
CA TYR A 6 0.94 10.52 -2.20
C TYR A 6 0.81 9.38 -1.18
N GLN A 7 1.77 8.44 -1.13
CA GLN A 7 1.75 7.35 -0.15
C GLN A 7 1.79 7.88 1.29
N ASN A 8 2.62 8.88 1.57
CA ASN A 8 2.70 9.50 2.89
C ASN A 8 1.35 10.10 3.32
N TYR A 9 0.68 10.85 2.43
CA TYR A 9 -0.66 11.37 2.72
C TYR A 9 -1.68 10.26 2.97
N LYS A 10 -1.64 9.17 2.21
CA LYS A 10 -2.51 8.00 2.49
C LYS A 10 -2.32 7.48 3.90
N TYR A 11 -1.08 7.32 4.36
CA TYR A 11 -0.82 6.83 5.71
C TYR A 11 -1.25 7.81 6.79
N GLN A 12 -1.06 9.11 6.57
CA GLN A 12 -1.53 10.14 7.50
C GLN A 12 -3.06 10.22 7.57
N LEU A 13 -3.76 10.03 6.45
CA LEU A 13 -5.23 9.91 6.43
C LEU A 13 -5.71 8.63 7.13
N ALA A 14 -4.98 7.52 6.95
CA ALA A 14 -5.28 6.27 7.65
C ALA A 14 -5.16 6.45 9.18
N ASP A 15 -4.16 7.19 9.67
CA ASP A 15 -4.04 7.52 11.09
C ASP A 15 -5.23 8.32 11.61
N VAL A 16 -5.70 9.31 10.84
CA VAL A 16 -6.91 10.08 11.22
C VAL A 16 -8.13 9.16 11.26
N LEU A 17 -8.28 8.28 10.27
CA LEU A 17 -9.39 7.33 10.22
C LEU A 17 -9.35 6.29 11.35
N ARG A 18 -8.15 5.88 11.82
CA ARG A 18 -7.99 5.01 13.00
C ARG A 18 -8.49 5.67 14.28
N ALA A 19 -8.41 7.00 14.35
CA ALA A 19 -8.88 7.77 15.50
C ALA A 19 -10.42 7.96 15.51
N VAL A 20 -11.12 7.64 14.43
CA VAL A 20 -12.59 7.66 14.38
C VAL A 20 -13.15 6.54 15.28
N PRO A 21 -14.17 6.80 16.13
CA PRO A 21 -14.82 5.77 16.93
C PRO A 21 -15.35 4.59 16.09
N TRP A 22 -15.15 3.37 16.59
CA TRP A 22 -15.58 2.12 15.92
C TRP A 22 -16.81 1.52 16.59
N HIS A 23 -17.87 2.31 16.73
CA HIS A 23 -19.16 1.81 17.19
C HIS A 23 -19.81 0.91 16.12
N SER A 24 -20.62 -0.07 16.54
CA SER A 24 -21.20 -1.08 15.65
C SER A 24 -22.04 -0.49 14.50
N GLU A 25 -22.60 0.70 14.69
CA GLU A 25 -23.41 1.41 13.70
C GLU A 25 -22.57 1.99 12.54
N HIS A 26 -21.34 2.44 12.82
CA HIS A 26 -20.47 3.12 11.84
C HIS A 26 -19.25 2.29 11.40
N ALA A 27 -18.99 1.15 12.05
CA ALA A 27 -17.84 0.28 11.76
C ALA A 27 -17.77 -0.19 10.30
N LEU A 28 -18.92 -0.44 9.66
CA LEU A 28 -18.97 -0.85 8.24
C LEU A 28 -18.51 0.28 7.31
N ARG A 29 -19.01 1.50 7.52
CA ARG A 29 -18.59 2.69 6.76
C ARG A 29 -17.09 2.96 6.95
N ASN A 30 -16.61 2.97 8.18
CA ASN A 30 -15.21 3.26 8.47
C ASN A 30 -14.28 2.22 7.82
N ARG A 31 -14.71 0.95 7.81
CA ARG A 31 -14.00 -0.12 7.09
C ARG A 31 -14.00 0.07 5.58
N GLU A 32 -15.12 0.51 5.00
CA GLU A 32 -15.18 0.86 3.57
C GLU A 32 -14.22 2.01 3.23
N LEU A 33 -14.08 3.02 4.11
CA LEU A 33 -13.10 4.09 3.94
C LEU A 33 -11.66 3.56 3.95
N PHE A 34 -11.33 2.60 4.82
CA PHE A 34 -10.03 1.93 4.80
C PHE A 34 -9.79 1.12 3.53
N GLU A 35 -10.78 0.34 3.10
CA GLU A 35 -10.70 -0.45 1.86
C GLU A 35 -10.38 0.47 0.67
N ARG A 36 -11.09 1.60 0.57
CA ARG A 36 -10.88 2.59 -0.50
C ARG A 36 -9.51 3.23 -0.44
N LEU A 37 -9.09 3.69 0.74
CA LEU A 37 -7.76 4.24 0.94
C LEU A 37 -6.69 3.21 0.59
N SER A 38 -6.88 1.94 0.92
CA SER A 38 -5.92 0.87 0.64
C SER A 38 -5.81 0.53 -0.84
N GLU A 39 -6.92 0.52 -1.58
CA GLU A 39 -7.01 0.03 -2.95
C GLU A 39 -6.89 1.13 -4.02
N ASP A 40 -6.72 2.40 -3.61
CA ASP A 40 -6.65 3.54 -4.53
C ASP A 40 -7.85 3.60 -5.50
N ARG A 41 -9.02 3.11 -5.09
CA ARG A 41 -10.19 3.00 -5.96
C ARG A 41 -10.62 4.38 -6.44
N PHE A 42 -10.44 4.65 -7.73
CA PHE A 42 -10.89 5.88 -8.37
C PHE A 42 -12.23 5.66 -9.07
N ASN A 43 -13.30 6.13 -8.43
CA ASN A 43 -14.66 5.95 -8.90
C ASN A 43 -15.04 7.02 -9.91
N LEU A 44 -15.23 6.61 -11.17
CA LEU A 44 -15.64 7.46 -12.27
C LEU A 44 -17.12 7.19 -12.60
N ALA A 45 -18.00 8.12 -12.27
CA ALA A 45 -19.43 7.99 -12.56
C ALA A 45 -19.73 8.41 -14.00
N VAL A 46 -20.52 7.59 -14.72
CA VAL A 46 -21.04 7.97 -16.04
C VAL A 46 -22.50 8.37 -15.91
N VAL A 47 -22.77 9.66 -16.00
CA VAL A 47 -24.08 10.26 -15.75
C VAL A 47 -24.62 10.95 -17.00
N GLY A 48 -25.92 11.22 -17.01
CA GLY A 48 -26.61 11.85 -18.15
C GLY A 48 -27.96 11.24 -18.42
N ARG A 49 -28.77 11.92 -19.24
CA ARG A 49 -30.16 11.54 -19.46
C ARG A 49 -30.32 10.19 -20.13
N TYR A 50 -31.54 9.68 -20.02
CA TYR A 50 -31.98 8.48 -20.71
C TYR A 50 -31.67 8.58 -22.22
N SER A 51 -31.19 7.47 -22.82
CA SER A 51 -30.93 7.38 -24.26
C SER A 51 -29.88 8.34 -24.86
N ARG A 52 -28.97 8.89 -24.04
CA ARG A 52 -27.80 9.67 -24.51
C ARG A 52 -26.58 8.81 -24.89
N GLY A 53 -26.66 7.49 -24.74
CA GLY A 53 -25.60 6.56 -25.16
C GLY A 53 -24.50 6.30 -24.12
N LYS A 54 -24.79 6.47 -22.82
CA LYS A 54 -23.87 6.18 -21.70
C LYS A 54 -23.27 4.77 -21.75
N SER A 55 -24.12 3.74 -21.77
CA SER A 55 -23.67 2.34 -21.80
C SER A 55 -22.90 2.02 -23.09
N THR A 56 -23.28 2.64 -24.21
CA THR A 56 -22.54 2.52 -25.48
C THR A 56 -21.15 3.15 -25.38
N LEU A 57 -21.02 4.32 -24.74
CA LEU A 57 -19.74 4.96 -24.49
C LEU A 57 -18.85 4.12 -23.56
N MET A 58 -19.40 3.58 -22.47
CA MET A 58 -18.66 2.70 -21.56
C MET A 58 -18.16 1.44 -22.28
N ASN A 59 -19.02 0.79 -23.06
CA ASN A 59 -18.64 -0.35 -23.90
C ASN A 59 -17.53 0.02 -24.91
N ALA A 60 -17.63 1.19 -25.56
CA ALA A 60 -16.59 1.68 -26.47
C ALA A 60 -15.25 1.90 -25.76
N MET A 61 -15.24 2.55 -24.59
CA MET A 61 -14.03 2.80 -23.80
C MET A 61 -13.40 1.51 -23.26
N MET A 62 -14.21 0.52 -22.91
CA MET A 62 -13.72 -0.78 -22.44
C MET A 62 -13.31 -1.71 -23.58
N GLY A 63 -13.67 -1.38 -24.82
CA GLY A 63 -13.43 -2.22 -25.99
C GLY A 63 -14.23 -3.53 -25.99
N THR A 64 -15.39 -3.56 -25.31
CA THR A 64 -16.25 -4.75 -25.23
C THR A 64 -17.71 -4.36 -25.44
N ASP A 65 -18.56 -5.30 -25.82
CA ASP A 65 -20.02 -5.14 -25.90
C ASP A 65 -20.75 -5.83 -24.74
N ARG A 66 -20.02 -6.12 -23.65
CA ARG A 66 -20.47 -7.02 -22.58
C ARG A 66 -21.32 -6.34 -21.50
N LEU A 67 -21.30 -5.00 -21.42
CA LEU A 67 -22.23 -4.29 -20.54
C LEU A 67 -23.61 -4.26 -21.18
N PRO A 68 -24.70 -4.44 -20.40
CA PRO A 68 -26.05 -4.43 -20.93
C PRO A 68 -26.33 -3.13 -21.72
N MET A 69 -26.85 -3.28 -22.95
CA MET A 69 -27.27 -2.19 -23.82
C MET A 69 -28.77 -2.33 -24.13
N GLY A 70 -29.56 -1.26 -24.01
CA GLY A 70 -31.01 -1.34 -24.23
C GLY A 70 -31.77 -0.02 -24.17
N ARG A 71 -33.02 -0.06 -24.69
CA ARG A 71 -33.95 1.06 -24.90
C ARG A 71 -34.98 1.27 -23.77
N GLU A 72 -34.81 0.63 -22.63
CA GLU A 72 -35.58 0.84 -21.38
C GLU A 72 -34.64 1.26 -20.22
N PRO A 73 -35.10 1.73 -19.04
CA PRO A 73 -34.22 2.01 -17.89
C PRO A 73 -33.55 0.70 -17.41
N LEU A 74 -32.23 0.60 -17.53
CA LEU A 74 -31.51 -0.68 -17.45
C LEU A 74 -30.98 -1.07 -16.08
N THR A 75 -30.97 -0.17 -15.09
CA THR A 75 -30.31 -0.44 -13.80
C THR A 75 -31.22 -0.11 -12.62
N SER A 76 -31.61 -1.14 -11.86
CA SER A 76 -32.24 -1.05 -10.53
C SER A 76 -31.22 -1.16 -9.40
N VAL A 77 -29.96 -1.48 -9.76
CA VAL A 77 -28.84 -1.78 -8.86
C VAL A 77 -27.61 -0.99 -9.29
N ILE A 78 -26.86 -0.49 -8.32
CA ILE A 78 -25.56 0.15 -8.56
C ILE A 78 -24.62 -0.87 -9.20
N THR A 79 -24.13 -0.54 -10.38
CA THR A 79 -23.28 -1.43 -11.17
C THR A 79 -21.91 -0.78 -11.34
N SER A 80 -20.87 -1.46 -10.87
CA SER A 80 -19.49 -1.00 -11.04
C SER A 80 -18.75 -1.90 -12.00
N VAL A 81 -17.78 -1.36 -12.71
CA VAL A 81 -16.92 -2.09 -13.63
C VAL A 81 -15.48 -1.88 -13.22
N VAL A 82 -14.79 -2.98 -12.92
CA VAL A 82 -13.42 -3.01 -12.39
C VAL A 82 -12.56 -3.99 -13.18
N TYR A 83 -11.25 -3.89 -12.99
CA TYR A 83 -10.33 -4.82 -13.61
C TYR A 83 -10.46 -6.21 -12.99
N GLY A 84 -10.54 -7.23 -13.84
CA GLY A 84 -10.34 -8.62 -13.44
C GLY A 84 -9.75 -9.42 -14.58
N SER A 85 -8.89 -10.38 -14.26
CA SER A 85 -8.26 -11.25 -15.26
C SER A 85 -9.28 -12.16 -15.98
N VAL A 86 -10.43 -12.40 -15.34
CA VAL A 86 -11.54 -13.21 -15.87
C VAL A 86 -12.80 -12.36 -15.92
N ALA A 87 -13.54 -12.48 -17.02
CA ALA A 87 -14.78 -11.75 -17.22
C ALA A 87 -15.94 -12.41 -16.45
N GLN A 88 -16.38 -11.77 -15.37
CA GLN A 88 -17.43 -12.26 -14.47
C GLN A 88 -18.10 -11.11 -13.75
N ALA A 89 -19.19 -11.36 -13.04
CA ALA A 89 -19.80 -10.39 -12.15
C ALA A 89 -19.86 -10.93 -10.72
N VAL A 90 -19.53 -10.08 -9.75
CA VAL A 90 -19.55 -10.37 -8.33
C VAL A 90 -20.70 -9.60 -7.70
N LEU A 91 -21.68 -10.31 -7.15
CA LEU A 91 -22.86 -9.72 -6.53
C LEU A 91 -22.65 -9.61 -5.02
N ARG A 92 -22.94 -8.42 -4.48
CA ARG A 92 -23.02 -8.17 -3.03
C ARG A 92 -24.46 -7.94 -2.63
N PHE A 93 -24.94 -8.63 -1.62
CA PHE A 93 -26.33 -8.55 -1.16
C PHE A 93 -26.46 -7.68 0.10
N ALA A 94 -27.43 -6.77 0.10
CA ALA A 94 -27.67 -5.83 1.19
C ALA A 94 -28.05 -6.55 2.49
N GLY A 95 -27.43 -6.13 3.60
CA GLY A 95 -27.67 -6.69 4.93
C GLY A 95 -27.08 -8.09 5.18
N THR A 96 -26.22 -8.57 4.29
CA THR A 96 -25.54 -9.87 4.44
C THR A 96 -24.07 -9.77 4.03
N SER A 97 -23.23 -10.70 4.49
CA SER A 97 -21.86 -10.87 4.00
C SER A 97 -21.78 -11.82 2.79
N LEU A 98 -22.90 -12.13 2.14
CA LEU A 98 -22.95 -13.05 1.01
C LEU A 98 -22.37 -12.36 -0.22
N ILE A 99 -21.40 -13.03 -0.85
CA ILE A 99 -20.79 -12.64 -2.12
C ILE A 99 -21.00 -13.82 -3.08
N GLU A 100 -21.57 -13.55 -4.26
CA GLU A 100 -21.84 -14.57 -5.28
C GLU A 100 -21.19 -14.18 -6.61
N ASP A 101 -20.34 -15.08 -7.14
CA ASP A 101 -19.76 -14.93 -8.47
C ASP A 101 -20.71 -15.53 -9.51
N ILE A 102 -21.10 -14.73 -10.51
CA ILE A 102 -21.98 -15.13 -11.60
C ILE A 102 -21.34 -14.85 -12.96
N PRO A 103 -21.64 -15.64 -14.00
CA PRO A 103 -21.27 -15.30 -15.35
C PRO A 103 -22.02 -14.05 -15.83
N LEU A 104 -21.38 -13.24 -16.68
CA LEU A 104 -21.97 -12.00 -17.22
C LEU A 104 -23.30 -12.22 -17.96
N SER A 105 -23.51 -13.41 -18.52
CA SER A 105 -24.77 -13.78 -19.19
C SER A 105 -25.99 -13.77 -18.27
N ARG A 106 -25.80 -13.92 -16.96
CA ARG A 106 -26.87 -13.88 -15.95
C ARG A 106 -27.02 -12.52 -15.30
N LEU A 107 -26.11 -11.57 -15.56
CA LEU A 107 -26.10 -10.26 -14.91
C LEU A 107 -27.43 -9.52 -15.08
N THR A 108 -28.05 -9.60 -16.26
CA THR A 108 -29.32 -8.95 -16.57
C THR A 108 -30.46 -9.37 -15.65
N ASP A 109 -30.41 -10.60 -15.10
CA ASP A 109 -31.43 -11.12 -14.18
C ASP A 109 -31.39 -10.43 -12.81
N TYR A 110 -30.30 -9.73 -12.49
CA TYR A 110 -30.05 -9.12 -11.19
C TYR A 110 -30.04 -7.60 -11.21
N ILE A 111 -29.58 -6.98 -12.31
CA ILE A 111 -29.39 -5.53 -12.33
C ILE A 111 -30.48 -4.76 -13.07
N THR A 112 -31.27 -5.40 -13.94
CA THR A 112 -32.28 -4.71 -14.76
C THR A 112 -33.64 -4.64 -14.08
N GLU A 113 -34.45 -3.62 -14.37
CA GLU A 113 -35.85 -3.55 -13.88
C GLU A 113 -36.70 -4.74 -14.36
N ARG A 114 -36.39 -5.30 -15.53
CA ARG A 114 -37.08 -6.49 -16.04
C ARG A 114 -36.71 -7.77 -15.29
N GLY A 115 -35.43 -7.92 -14.90
CA GLY A 115 -34.93 -9.12 -14.21
C GLY A 115 -35.08 -9.07 -12.68
N ASN A 116 -34.92 -7.88 -12.10
CA ASN A 116 -34.97 -7.59 -10.67
C ASN A 116 -35.76 -6.29 -10.42
N PRO A 117 -37.09 -6.30 -10.63
CA PRO A 117 -37.93 -5.12 -10.49
C PRO A 117 -37.87 -4.57 -9.08
N GLY A 118 -37.62 -3.27 -8.93
CA GLY A 118 -37.53 -2.61 -7.62
C GLY A 118 -36.49 -3.19 -6.67
N ASN A 119 -35.45 -3.86 -7.20
CA ASN A 119 -34.39 -4.53 -6.45
C ASN A 119 -34.90 -5.51 -5.36
N VAL A 120 -35.94 -6.31 -5.68
CA VAL A 120 -36.49 -7.34 -4.77
C VAL A 120 -35.45 -8.38 -4.31
N ARG A 121 -34.42 -8.63 -5.11
CA ARG A 121 -33.29 -9.51 -4.76
C ARG A 121 -32.31 -8.89 -3.78
N ARG A 122 -32.49 -7.63 -3.39
CA ARG A 122 -31.65 -6.89 -2.43
C ARG A 122 -30.17 -6.91 -2.80
N VAL A 123 -29.86 -6.75 -4.07
CA VAL A 123 -28.46 -6.60 -4.51
C VAL A 123 -28.02 -5.20 -4.12
N ALA A 124 -27.02 -5.08 -3.25
CA ALA A 124 -26.42 -3.82 -2.87
C ALA A 124 -25.58 -3.26 -4.02
N GLU A 125 -24.77 -4.13 -4.63
CA GLU A 125 -23.87 -3.77 -5.72
C GLU A 125 -23.59 -4.97 -6.61
N ALA A 126 -23.49 -4.71 -7.92
CA ALA A 126 -22.95 -5.66 -8.89
C ALA A 126 -21.60 -5.14 -9.40
N GLU A 127 -20.52 -5.87 -9.13
CA GLU A 127 -19.17 -5.56 -9.59
C GLU A 127 -18.83 -6.42 -10.81
N ILE A 128 -18.79 -5.82 -11.99
CA ILE A 128 -18.44 -6.44 -13.25
C ILE A 128 -16.91 -6.39 -13.39
N GLN A 129 -16.28 -7.56 -13.42
CA GLN A 129 -14.86 -7.71 -13.64
C GLN A 129 -14.58 -7.95 -15.11
N LEU A 130 -13.73 -7.11 -15.73
CA LEU A 130 -13.34 -7.24 -17.14
C LEU A 130 -11.82 -7.07 -17.32
N PRO A 131 -11.20 -7.80 -18.26
CA PRO A 131 -9.79 -7.65 -18.57
C PRO A 131 -9.54 -6.47 -19.55
N ALA A 132 -10.05 -5.28 -19.21
CA ALA A 132 -9.87 -4.08 -20.03
C ALA A 132 -8.72 -3.21 -19.52
N GLU A 133 -7.89 -2.69 -20.43
CA GLU A 133 -6.66 -1.96 -20.09
C GLU A 133 -6.95 -0.66 -19.33
N ILE A 134 -8.01 0.06 -19.70
CA ILE A 134 -8.46 1.25 -18.98
C ILE A 134 -8.79 0.96 -17.51
N LEU A 135 -9.33 -0.23 -17.21
CA LEU A 135 -9.62 -0.65 -15.85
C LEU A 135 -8.35 -1.02 -15.09
N ARG A 136 -7.36 -1.61 -15.78
CA ARG A 136 -6.05 -1.96 -15.21
C ARG A 136 -5.28 -0.73 -14.73
N GLN A 137 -5.51 0.42 -15.34
CA GLN A 137 -4.94 1.71 -14.94
C GLN A 137 -5.58 2.29 -13.67
N GLY A 138 -6.56 1.60 -13.08
CA GLY A 138 -7.15 1.92 -11.78
C GLY A 138 -8.50 2.65 -11.84
N PHE A 139 -9.11 2.73 -13.03
CA PHE A 139 -10.48 3.21 -13.15
C PHE A 139 -11.48 2.18 -12.65
N ARG A 140 -12.40 2.64 -11.82
CA ARG A 140 -13.65 1.95 -11.50
C ARG A 140 -14.80 2.74 -12.07
N PHE A 141 -15.37 2.26 -13.16
CA PHE A 141 -16.54 2.92 -13.76
C PHE A 141 -17.76 2.56 -12.94
N VAL A 142 -18.61 3.54 -12.66
CA VAL A 142 -19.87 3.28 -11.97
C VAL A 142 -21.04 3.80 -12.77
N ASP A 143 -21.99 2.90 -13.00
CA ASP A 143 -23.33 3.20 -13.48
C ASP A 143 -24.30 3.17 -12.28
N THR A 144 -24.81 4.34 -11.93
CA THR A 144 -25.73 4.53 -10.79
C THR A 144 -27.16 4.69 -11.28
N PRO A 145 -28.12 3.88 -10.80
CA PRO A 145 -29.54 4.13 -10.98
C PRO A 145 -29.96 5.53 -10.48
N GLY A 146 -30.82 6.23 -11.22
CA GLY A 146 -31.52 7.43 -10.74
C GLY A 146 -30.85 8.79 -11.00
N LEU A 147 -29.51 8.89 -11.12
CA LEU A 147 -28.81 10.17 -11.30
C LEU A 147 -29.09 10.89 -12.64
N GLY A 148 -29.73 10.22 -13.60
CA GLY A 148 -29.98 10.75 -14.95
C GLY A 148 -31.44 10.78 -15.39
N SER A 149 -32.41 10.60 -14.49
CA SER A 149 -33.83 10.55 -14.89
C SER A 149 -34.78 11.02 -13.80
N ARG A 150 -36.00 11.43 -14.18
CA ARG A 150 -37.08 11.90 -13.27
C ARG A 150 -37.54 10.87 -12.23
N ILE A 151 -36.95 9.67 -12.20
CA ILE A 151 -37.10 8.74 -11.08
C ILE A 151 -36.21 9.27 -9.96
N ARG A 152 -36.73 10.26 -9.22
CA ARG A 152 -36.30 10.51 -7.84
C ARG A 152 -36.66 9.27 -7.02
N ALA A 153 -35.90 8.20 -7.18
CA ALA A 153 -35.76 7.26 -6.10
C ALA A 153 -34.97 8.03 -5.03
N ASN A 154 -35.71 8.67 -4.11
CA ASN A 154 -35.21 9.24 -2.87
C ASN A 154 -34.66 8.12 -1.96
N THR A 155 -33.88 7.20 -2.50
CA THR A 155 -33.24 6.13 -1.75
C THR A 155 -31.90 6.68 -1.30
N HIS A 156 -31.69 6.71 0.02
CA HIS A 156 -30.41 6.97 0.69
C HIS A 156 -29.21 6.34 -0.05
N THR A 157 -29.42 5.19 -0.70
CA THR A 157 -28.46 4.44 -1.51
C THR A 157 -27.85 5.22 -2.68
N THR A 158 -28.60 6.06 -3.40
CA THR A 158 -28.06 6.82 -4.56
C THR A 158 -27.22 8.02 -4.09
N GLN A 159 -27.63 8.68 -2.99
CA GLN A 159 -26.86 9.77 -2.37
C GLN A 159 -25.58 9.27 -1.71
N ALA A 160 -25.67 8.17 -0.94
CA ALA A 160 -24.50 7.52 -0.37
C ALA A 160 -23.48 7.14 -1.45
N PHE A 161 -23.93 6.80 -2.66
CA PHE A 161 -23.03 6.49 -3.75
C PHE A 161 -22.44 7.72 -4.44
N LEU A 162 -23.17 8.83 -4.55
CA LEU A 162 -22.64 10.11 -5.06
C LEU A 162 -21.42 10.56 -4.25
N GLU A 163 -21.47 10.41 -2.93
CA GLU A 163 -20.33 10.70 -2.05
C GLU A 163 -19.11 9.84 -2.39
N GLN A 164 -19.31 8.67 -2.98
CA GLN A 164 -18.25 7.78 -3.41
C GLN A 164 -17.62 8.15 -4.76
N ILE A 165 -18.16 9.11 -5.50
CA ILE A 165 -17.62 9.46 -6.82
C ILE A 165 -16.43 10.41 -6.68
N ASP A 166 -15.38 10.14 -7.46
CA ASP A 166 -14.17 10.97 -7.49
C ASP A 166 -14.12 11.85 -8.74
N ALA A 167 -14.78 11.47 -9.84
CA ALA A 167 -15.03 12.33 -11.00
C ALA A 167 -16.26 11.88 -11.79
N PHE A 168 -16.80 12.79 -12.61
CA PHE A 168 -18.01 12.55 -13.41
C PHE A 168 -17.73 12.66 -14.91
N ILE A 169 -18.29 11.73 -15.70
CA ILE A 169 -18.49 11.88 -17.14
C ILE A 169 -19.97 12.22 -17.36
N LEU A 170 -20.26 13.44 -17.82
CA LEU A 170 -21.61 13.83 -18.21
C LEU A 170 -21.81 13.61 -19.70
N VAL A 171 -22.71 12.69 -20.06
CA VAL A 171 -23.05 12.39 -21.46
C VAL A 171 -24.35 13.08 -21.86
N SER A 172 -24.23 14.09 -22.72
CA SER A 172 -25.33 14.73 -23.44
C SER A 172 -25.29 14.36 -24.93
N GLY A 173 -26.25 14.81 -25.73
CA GLY A 173 -26.37 14.44 -27.13
C GLY A 173 -26.60 15.64 -28.06
N PHE A 174 -26.11 15.54 -29.30
CA PHE A 174 -26.34 16.53 -30.37
C PHE A 174 -27.78 16.52 -30.93
N ASP A 175 -28.62 15.61 -30.47
CA ASP A 175 -30.00 15.43 -30.93
C ASP A 175 -31.04 16.32 -30.20
N GLY A 176 -30.60 17.31 -29.43
CA GLY A 176 -31.50 18.28 -28.80
C GLY A 176 -30.80 19.35 -27.97
N THR A 177 -31.59 20.26 -27.40
CA THR A 177 -31.08 21.30 -26.47
C THR A 177 -30.77 20.71 -25.09
N VAL A 178 -29.94 21.44 -24.33
CA VAL A 178 -29.71 21.13 -22.92
C VAL A 178 -31.03 21.25 -22.17
N THR A 179 -31.39 20.19 -21.46
CA THR A 179 -32.66 20.10 -20.75
C THR A 179 -32.53 20.51 -19.28
N ALA A 180 -33.64 20.88 -18.65
CA ALA A 180 -33.65 21.26 -17.23
C ALA A 180 -33.10 20.15 -16.31
N ASP A 181 -33.32 18.87 -16.65
CA ASP A 181 -32.74 17.73 -15.93
C ASP A 181 -31.20 17.70 -16.03
N GLU A 182 -30.64 17.99 -17.22
CA GLU A 182 -29.19 18.06 -17.44
C GLU A 182 -28.58 19.27 -16.72
N THR A 183 -29.26 20.42 -16.71
CA THR A 183 -28.84 21.60 -15.93
C THR A 183 -28.85 21.32 -14.43
N ALA A 184 -29.89 20.65 -13.92
CA ALA A 184 -29.95 20.29 -12.50
C ALA A 184 -28.83 19.33 -12.11
N LEU A 185 -28.52 18.35 -12.97
CA LEU A 185 -27.42 17.42 -12.77
C LEU A 185 -26.06 18.13 -12.79
N LEU A 186 -25.86 19.10 -13.70
CA LEU A 186 -24.65 19.94 -13.70
C LEU A 186 -24.48 20.69 -12.38
N SER A 187 -25.54 21.30 -11.85
CA SER A 187 -25.49 21.98 -10.56
C SER A 187 -25.20 21.03 -9.38
N GLU A 188 -25.68 19.79 -9.44
CA GLU A 188 -25.40 18.76 -8.43
C GLU A 188 -23.94 18.30 -8.49
N ILE A 189 -23.41 18.07 -9.69
CA ILE A 189 -21.99 17.74 -9.88
C ILE A 189 -21.12 18.90 -9.40
N HIS A 190 -21.45 20.14 -9.75
CA HIS A 190 -20.67 21.31 -9.32
C HIS A 190 -20.62 21.42 -7.79
N ARG A 191 -21.76 21.21 -7.11
CA ARG A 191 -21.83 21.23 -5.65
C ARG A 191 -20.97 20.15 -4.99
N SER A 192 -20.77 19.01 -5.66
CA SER A 192 -19.88 17.96 -5.16
C SER A 192 -18.40 18.35 -5.18
N GLY A 193 -18.02 19.40 -5.92
CA GLY A 193 -16.64 19.84 -6.08
C GLY A 193 -15.76 18.85 -6.86
N ARG A 194 -16.34 17.83 -7.49
CA ARG A 194 -15.60 16.80 -8.24
C ARG A 194 -15.37 17.22 -9.70
N PRO A 195 -14.25 16.81 -10.32
CA PRO A 195 -13.99 17.06 -11.73
C PRO A 195 -15.08 16.54 -12.67
N LEU A 196 -15.29 17.27 -13.76
CA LEU A 196 -16.29 16.97 -14.78
C LEU A 196 -15.62 16.79 -16.16
N PHE A 197 -15.91 15.66 -16.80
CA PHE A 197 -15.63 15.38 -18.20
C PHE A 197 -16.93 15.51 -19.00
N ALA A 198 -17.08 16.60 -19.74
CA ALA A 198 -18.30 16.92 -20.47
C ALA A 198 -18.28 16.29 -21.88
N VAL A 199 -19.24 15.43 -22.18
CA VAL A 199 -19.32 14.69 -23.45
C VAL A 199 -20.58 15.06 -24.22
N LEU A 200 -20.41 15.43 -25.50
CA LEU A 200 -21.49 15.57 -26.48
C LEU A 200 -21.45 14.38 -27.45
N ASN A 201 -22.36 13.42 -27.24
CA ASN A 201 -22.46 12.21 -28.05
C ASN A 201 -23.38 12.41 -29.27
N LYS A 202 -23.35 11.46 -30.21
CA LYS A 202 -24.14 11.44 -31.45
C LYS A 202 -23.78 12.57 -32.43
N ALA A 203 -22.49 12.89 -32.53
CA ALA A 203 -22.01 13.92 -33.44
C ALA A 203 -22.37 13.65 -34.91
N ASP A 204 -22.60 12.37 -35.26
CA ASP A 204 -23.09 11.92 -36.57
C ASP A 204 -24.48 12.46 -36.96
N LEU A 205 -25.29 12.87 -35.99
CA LEU A 205 -26.66 13.34 -36.23
C LEU A 205 -26.78 14.84 -36.46
N ALA A 206 -25.72 15.62 -36.20
CA ALA A 206 -25.75 17.08 -36.32
C ALA A 206 -25.17 17.57 -37.66
N HIS A 207 -25.82 18.58 -38.25
CA HIS A 207 -25.19 19.37 -39.30
C HIS A 207 -24.13 20.30 -38.71
N ARG A 208 -23.13 20.67 -39.52
CA ARG A 208 -21.97 21.47 -39.07
C ARG A 208 -22.34 22.81 -38.42
N ILE A 209 -23.40 23.48 -38.87
CA ILE A 209 -23.89 24.75 -38.28
C ILE A 209 -24.52 24.51 -36.91
N ASP A 210 -25.23 23.39 -36.74
CA ASP A 210 -25.87 23.01 -35.49
C ASP A 210 -24.85 22.55 -34.45
N HIS A 211 -23.74 21.94 -34.91
CA HIS A 211 -22.67 21.47 -34.03
C HIS A 211 -22.07 22.63 -33.20
N ASP A 212 -21.77 23.76 -33.84
CA ASP A 212 -21.24 24.94 -33.14
C ASP A 212 -22.27 25.57 -32.19
N LEU A 213 -23.54 25.61 -32.61
CA LEU A 213 -24.62 26.16 -31.79
C LEU A 213 -24.85 25.32 -30.54
N ILE A 214 -24.99 24.00 -30.70
CA ILE A 214 -25.23 23.06 -29.59
C ILE A 214 -24.03 23.03 -28.65
N THR A 215 -22.81 23.04 -29.18
CA THR A 215 -21.59 23.10 -28.36
C THR A 215 -21.54 24.40 -27.54
N ARG A 216 -21.90 25.54 -28.12
CA ARG A 216 -22.01 26.81 -27.38
C ARG A 216 -23.09 26.76 -26.31
N GLN A 217 -24.28 26.26 -26.62
CA GLN A 217 -25.36 26.12 -25.64
C GLN A 217 -24.97 25.21 -24.47
N PHE A 218 -24.30 24.09 -24.76
CA PHE A 218 -23.80 23.20 -23.73
C PHE A 218 -22.70 23.85 -22.89
N ARG A 219 -21.78 24.60 -23.52
CA ARG A 219 -20.78 25.40 -22.80
C ARG A 219 -21.44 26.43 -21.89
N THR A 220 -22.45 27.16 -22.36
CA THR A 220 -23.21 28.10 -21.53
C THR A 220 -23.83 27.40 -20.33
N ALA A 221 -24.46 26.23 -20.51
CA ALA A 221 -25.04 25.48 -19.40
C ALA A 221 -23.98 25.01 -18.37
N ILE A 222 -22.79 24.61 -18.83
CA ILE A 222 -21.66 24.25 -17.96
C ILE A 222 -21.19 25.46 -17.16
N THR A 223 -21.02 26.61 -17.81
CA THR A 223 -20.61 27.86 -17.15
C THR A 223 -21.66 28.36 -16.17
N ASP A 224 -22.95 28.34 -16.55
CA ASP A 224 -24.06 28.76 -15.70
C ASP A 224 -24.20 27.89 -14.45
N ALA A 225 -23.77 26.63 -14.52
CA ALA A 225 -23.71 25.73 -13.37
C ALA A 225 -22.52 25.98 -12.43
N GLY A 226 -21.55 26.81 -12.83
CA GLY A 226 -20.41 27.23 -12.01
C GLY A 226 -19.06 26.61 -12.39
N PHE A 227 -18.98 25.79 -13.44
CA PHE A 227 -17.70 25.24 -13.90
C PHE A 227 -16.90 26.26 -14.73
N ASP A 228 -15.60 26.00 -14.88
CA ASP A 228 -14.69 26.83 -15.67
C ASP A 228 -15.19 26.96 -17.13
N PRO A 229 -15.32 28.18 -17.69
CA PRO A 229 -15.62 28.40 -19.10
C PRO A 229 -14.71 27.66 -20.09
N GLN A 230 -13.51 27.25 -19.68
CA GLN A 230 -12.53 26.48 -20.45
C GLN A 230 -12.66 24.96 -20.28
N THR A 231 -13.62 24.47 -19.50
CA THR A 231 -13.87 23.03 -19.33
C THR A 231 -13.94 22.35 -20.71
N PRO A 232 -13.12 21.32 -20.98
CA PRO A 232 -13.13 20.62 -22.26
C PRO A 232 -14.48 19.97 -22.54
N ILE A 233 -14.95 20.10 -23.78
CA ILE A 233 -16.15 19.42 -24.28
C ILE A 233 -15.71 18.42 -25.34
N PHE A 234 -15.95 17.14 -25.08
CA PHE A 234 -15.58 16.05 -25.98
C PHE A 234 -16.77 15.69 -26.87
N ALA A 235 -16.71 16.11 -28.13
CA ALA A 235 -17.68 15.71 -29.15
C ALA A 235 -17.28 14.35 -29.73
N LEU A 236 -18.21 13.38 -29.71
CA LEU A 236 -17.92 12.01 -30.16
C LEU A 236 -19.17 11.27 -30.70
N THR A 237 -18.92 10.14 -31.37
CA THR A 237 -19.94 9.17 -31.76
C THR A 237 -19.64 7.82 -31.12
N ALA A 238 -20.20 7.57 -29.93
CA ALA A 238 -19.90 6.37 -29.14
C ALA A 238 -20.19 5.06 -29.88
N ARG A 239 -21.20 5.05 -30.76
CA ARG A 239 -21.56 3.88 -31.56
C ARG A 239 -20.47 3.53 -32.58
N GLU A 240 -19.92 4.53 -33.26
CA GLU A 240 -18.84 4.34 -34.22
C GLU A 240 -17.55 3.95 -33.50
N ALA A 241 -17.27 4.56 -32.35
CA ALA A 241 -16.15 4.18 -31.48
C ALA A 241 -16.21 2.70 -31.08
N LEU A 242 -17.38 2.21 -30.66
CA LEU A 242 -17.58 0.80 -30.31
C LEU A 242 -17.36 -0.12 -31.52
N VAL A 243 -17.94 0.21 -32.67
CA VAL A 243 -17.75 -0.59 -33.90
C VAL A 243 -16.29 -0.63 -34.33
N ALA A 244 -15.60 0.52 -34.26
CA ALA A 244 -14.18 0.63 -34.58
C ALA A 244 -13.31 -0.22 -33.65
N ARG A 245 -13.57 -0.20 -32.34
CA ARG A 245 -12.89 -1.05 -31.35
C ARG A 245 -13.09 -2.54 -31.63
N LEU A 246 -14.33 -2.97 -31.86
CA LEU A 246 -14.67 -4.37 -32.14
C LEU A 246 -14.06 -4.87 -33.46
N ARG A 247 -13.82 -3.98 -34.42
CA ARG A 247 -13.17 -4.29 -35.70
C ARG A 247 -11.66 -4.05 -35.70
N HIS A 248 -11.09 -3.56 -34.59
CA HIS A 248 -9.69 -3.12 -34.50
C HIS A 248 -9.29 -2.09 -35.56
N ASP A 249 -10.21 -1.18 -35.91
CA ASP A 249 -10.00 -0.12 -36.90
C ASP A 249 -9.59 1.19 -36.21
N ASN A 250 -8.28 1.46 -36.18
CA ASN A 250 -7.72 2.65 -35.53
C ASN A 250 -8.10 3.96 -36.24
N ALA A 251 -8.29 3.94 -37.57
CA ALA A 251 -8.64 5.13 -38.32
C ALA A 251 -10.08 5.56 -38.04
N ALA A 252 -11.02 4.59 -38.04
CA ALA A 252 -12.40 4.84 -37.63
C ALA A 252 -12.51 5.26 -36.16
N LEU A 253 -11.64 4.71 -35.30
CA LEU A 253 -11.60 5.08 -33.88
C LEU A 253 -11.18 6.54 -33.68
N GLU A 254 -10.21 7.03 -34.45
CA GLU A 254 -9.78 8.43 -34.41
C GLU A 254 -10.89 9.38 -34.88
N VAL A 255 -11.60 9.03 -35.96
CA VAL A 255 -12.75 9.81 -36.46
C VAL A 255 -13.90 9.87 -35.47
N SER A 256 -14.10 8.83 -34.65
CA SER A 256 -15.21 8.77 -33.69
C SER A 256 -15.12 9.81 -32.55
N GLY A 257 -13.95 10.42 -32.33
CA GLY A 257 -13.76 11.45 -31.29
C GLY A 257 -13.61 10.92 -29.86
N VAL A 258 -13.53 9.59 -29.64
CA VAL A 258 -13.37 9.02 -28.29
C VAL A 258 -11.95 9.16 -27.73
N LEU A 259 -10.92 9.15 -28.58
CA LEU A 259 -9.52 9.17 -28.15
C LEU A 259 -9.13 10.42 -27.35
N PRO A 260 -9.57 11.65 -27.71
CA PRO A 260 -9.34 12.83 -26.88
C PRO A 260 -9.89 12.71 -25.45
N LEU A 261 -11.07 12.10 -25.28
CA LEU A 261 -11.64 11.84 -23.95
C LEU A 261 -10.78 10.84 -23.17
N GLU A 262 -10.37 9.73 -23.80
CA GLU A 262 -9.52 8.73 -23.17
C GLU A 262 -8.16 9.31 -22.76
N ARG A 263 -7.53 10.11 -23.63
CA ARG A 263 -6.27 10.79 -23.32
C ARG A 263 -6.43 11.74 -22.14
N SER A 264 -7.46 12.58 -22.14
CA SER A 264 -7.73 13.48 -21.03
C SER A 264 -7.97 12.75 -19.71
N LEU A 265 -8.65 11.60 -19.75
CA LEU A 265 -8.85 10.73 -18.59
C LEU A 265 -7.54 10.11 -18.10
N ILE A 266 -6.69 9.63 -19.01
CA ILE A 266 -5.36 9.08 -18.68
C ILE A 266 -4.45 10.16 -18.11
N ASP A 267 -4.39 11.33 -18.74
CA ASP A 267 -3.59 12.47 -18.29
C ASP A 267 -4.05 12.90 -16.89
N PHE A 268 -5.36 12.97 -16.67
CA PHE A 268 -5.93 13.21 -15.35
C PHE A 268 -5.52 12.12 -14.34
N LEU A 269 -5.49 10.83 -14.73
CA LEU A 269 -4.99 9.78 -13.85
C LEU A 269 -3.52 9.94 -13.47
N LEU A 270 -2.71 10.42 -14.40
CA LEU A 270 -1.26 10.56 -14.21
C LEU A 270 -0.90 11.78 -13.37
N HIS A 271 -1.65 12.89 -13.51
CA HIS A 271 -1.27 14.18 -12.92
C HIS A 271 -2.17 14.56 -11.72
N ASP A 272 -3.49 14.34 -11.81
CA ASP A 272 -4.46 14.93 -10.90
C ASP A 272 -5.18 13.92 -9.99
N ARG A 273 -5.29 12.65 -10.40
CA ARG A 273 -6.06 11.62 -9.66
C ARG A 273 -5.64 11.50 -8.21
N GLN A 274 -4.35 11.54 -7.95
CA GLN A 274 -3.82 11.37 -6.59
C GLN A 274 -4.33 12.46 -5.65
N SER A 275 -4.30 13.72 -6.07
CA SER A 275 -4.73 14.85 -5.24
C SER A 275 -6.25 14.88 -5.09
N VAL A 276 -6.99 14.65 -6.18
CA VAL A 276 -8.46 14.57 -6.15
C VAL A 276 -8.94 13.41 -5.27
N PHE A 277 -8.30 12.24 -5.36
CA PHE A 277 -8.59 11.10 -4.49
C PHE A 277 -8.33 11.42 -3.01
N LEU A 278 -7.18 12.00 -2.68
CA LEU A 278 -6.86 12.33 -1.29
C LEU A 278 -7.78 13.43 -0.73
N GLN A 279 -8.10 14.46 -1.50
CA GLN A 279 -9.09 15.47 -1.10
C GLN A 279 -10.47 14.85 -0.88
N SER A 280 -10.87 13.92 -1.76
CA SER A 280 -12.10 13.14 -1.64
C SER A 280 -12.13 12.29 -0.37
N MET A 281 -11.00 11.68 -0.01
CA MET A 281 -10.86 10.98 1.26
C MET A 281 -10.90 11.93 2.46
N CYS A 282 -10.31 13.13 2.37
CA CYS A 282 -10.44 14.13 3.43
C CYS A 282 -11.90 14.51 3.68
N ASP A 283 -12.67 14.77 2.62
CA ASP A 283 -14.09 15.15 2.75
C ASP A 283 -14.89 14.05 3.48
N ARG A 284 -14.65 12.78 3.12
CA ARG A 284 -15.38 11.64 3.69
C ARG A 284 -14.98 11.33 5.13
N ILE A 285 -13.69 11.40 5.44
CA ILE A 285 -13.20 11.23 6.81
C ILE A 285 -13.74 12.38 7.68
N GLY A 286 -13.83 13.59 7.14
CA GLY A 286 -14.41 14.74 7.82
C GLY A 286 -15.88 14.55 8.14
N ALA A 287 -16.68 14.13 7.15
CA ALA A 287 -18.09 13.81 7.36
C ALA A 287 -18.27 12.69 8.42
N ALA A 288 -17.40 11.67 8.40
CA ALA A 288 -17.42 10.60 9.38
C ALA A 288 -17.07 11.07 10.81
N LEU A 289 -16.20 12.07 10.94
CA LEU A 289 -15.85 12.69 12.22
C LEU A 289 -16.95 13.65 12.72
N ASP A 290 -17.60 14.39 11.82
CA ASP A 290 -18.66 15.35 12.16
C ASP A 290 -19.91 14.67 12.75
N GLU A 291 -20.16 13.40 12.41
CA GLU A 291 -21.25 12.59 12.96
C GLU A 291 -20.97 12.08 14.38
N GLU A 292 -19.72 12.19 14.86
CA GLU A 292 -19.27 11.65 16.15
C GLU A 292 -19.00 12.79 17.15
N THR A 293 -19.17 12.52 18.46
CA THR A 293 -18.86 13.50 19.52
C THR A 293 -17.90 12.90 20.54
N GLY A 294 -16.71 13.48 20.70
CA GLY A 294 -15.74 13.05 21.73
C GLY A 294 -14.41 13.81 21.75
N ASP A 295 -13.67 13.73 22.85
CA ASP A 295 -12.43 14.51 23.08
C ASP A 295 -11.29 14.21 22.06
N GLY A 296 -11.36 13.05 21.38
CA GLY A 296 -10.41 12.65 20.34
C GLY A 296 -10.77 13.10 18.92
N THR A 297 -12.03 13.51 18.67
CA THR A 297 -12.49 13.89 17.32
C THR A 297 -11.96 15.27 16.92
N ASP A 298 -11.87 16.21 17.86
CA ASP A 298 -11.39 17.57 17.59
C ASP A 298 -9.93 17.61 17.11
N ALA A 299 -9.06 16.80 17.74
CA ALA A 299 -7.67 16.67 17.32
C ALA A 299 -7.55 16.00 15.94
N ALA A 300 -8.37 14.98 15.67
CA ALA A 300 -8.43 14.32 14.38
C ALA A 300 -8.93 15.27 13.28
N GLN A 301 -9.96 16.08 13.57
CA GLN A 301 -10.52 17.12 12.70
C GLN A 301 -9.45 18.16 12.32
N ALA A 302 -8.73 18.69 13.31
CA ALA A 302 -7.68 19.67 13.09
C ALA A 302 -6.54 19.11 12.23
N ARG A 303 -6.13 17.86 12.48
CA ARG A 303 -5.12 17.17 11.66
C ARG A 303 -5.62 16.99 10.23
N LEU A 304 -6.87 16.58 10.04
CA LEU A 304 -7.48 16.40 8.73
C LEU A 304 -7.54 17.71 7.92
N MET A 305 -7.92 18.82 8.56
CA MET A 305 -7.95 20.14 7.92
C MET A 305 -6.54 20.57 7.47
N SER A 306 -5.51 20.33 8.29
CA SER A 306 -4.13 20.59 7.92
C SER A 306 -3.68 19.73 6.73
N LEU A 307 -4.00 18.43 6.73
CA LEU A 307 -3.68 17.53 5.62
C LEU A 307 -4.33 17.97 4.32
N ARG A 308 -5.62 18.32 4.36
CA ARG A 308 -6.36 18.82 3.20
C ARG A 308 -5.71 20.05 2.59
N ALA A 309 -5.26 20.99 3.42
CA ALA A 309 -4.56 22.19 2.95
C ALA A 309 -3.22 21.85 2.27
N CYS A 310 -2.44 20.94 2.86
CA CYS A 310 -1.18 20.47 2.27
C CYS A 310 -1.38 19.77 0.92
N ILE A 311 -2.38 18.87 0.83
CA ILE A 311 -2.71 18.15 -0.41
C ILE A 311 -3.12 19.13 -1.52
N ALA A 312 -3.89 20.17 -1.18
CA ALA A 312 -4.29 21.20 -2.14
C ALA A 312 -3.08 22.00 -2.65
N HIS A 313 -2.14 22.36 -1.77
CA HIS A 313 -0.95 23.13 -2.18
C HIS A 313 0.03 22.30 -3.01
N ASP A 314 0.15 21.00 -2.75
CA ASP A 314 1.00 20.07 -3.50
C ASP A 314 0.50 19.77 -4.94
N GLN A 315 -0.68 20.29 -5.32
CA GLN A 315 -1.15 20.30 -6.71
C GLN A 315 -0.34 21.27 -7.59
N ASP A 316 0.14 22.39 -7.01
CA ASP A 316 0.75 23.49 -7.77
C ASP A 316 2.28 23.35 -7.95
N ASP A 317 2.91 22.42 -7.20
CA ASP A 317 4.35 22.28 -7.16
C ASP A 317 4.83 21.10 -8.04
N GLU A 318 5.00 21.35 -9.35
CA GLU A 318 5.56 20.39 -10.32
C GLU A 318 7.07 20.14 -10.13
N THR A 319 7.73 20.81 -9.19
CA THR A 319 9.19 20.73 -8.98
C THR A 319 9.64 19.48 -8.19
N GLY A 320 9.16 18.30 -8.60
CA GLY A 320 9.71 17.04 -8.14
C GLY A 320 10.95 16.66 -8.95
N LEU A 321 12.14 17.12 -8.55
CA LEU A 321 13.39 16.59 -9.11
C LEU A 321 13.39 15.05 -9.02
N PRO A 322 13.64 14.31 -10.11
CA PRO A 322 13.85 12.88 -10.03
C PRO A 322 15.20 12.67 -9.35
N ILE A 323 15.18 12.39 -8.05
CA ILE A 323 16.34 11.77 -7.40
C ILE A 323 16.50 10.43 -8.13
N GLY A 324 17.66 10.22 -8.76
CA GLY A 324 17.96 8.95 -9.41
C GLY A 324 17.92 7.83 -8.37
N HIS A 325 16.77 7.18 -8.24
CA HIS A 325 16.59 6.12 -7.27
C HIS A 325 17.35 4.90 -7.77
N PRO A 326 18.20 4.27 -6.94
CA PRO A 326 18.80 3.01 -7.31
C PRO A 326 17.70 1.98 -7.53
N THR A 327 17.81 1.23 -8.64
CA THR A 327 16.92 0.09 -8.91
C THR A 327 17.16 -0.99 -7.86
N LEU A 328 16.19 -1.17 -6.97
CA LEU A 328 16.20 -2.25 -5.97
C LEU A 328 15.72 -3.57 -6.60
N PRO A 329 16.21 -4.73 -6.14
CA PRO A 329 15.68 -6.02 -6.53
C PRO A 329 14.23 -6.20 -6.07
N ASP A 330 13.46 -7.02 -6.81
CA ASP A 330 12.03 -7.27 -6.52
C ASP A 330 11.80 -7.90 -5.13
N ASP A 331 12.74 -8.75 -4.70
CA ASP A 331 12.78 -9.29 -3.34
C ASP A 331 14.00 -8.72 -2.60
N LEU A 332 13.74 -8.01 -1.51
CA LEU A 332 14.79 -7.48 -0.66
C LEU A 332 15.19 -8.57 0.35
N PRO A 333 16.45 -9.05 0.35
CA PRO A 333 16.92 -9.98 1.36
C PRO A 333 16.99 -9.32 2.75
N GLY A 334 17.06 -10.16 3.79
CA GLY A 334 17.42 -9.70 5.14
C GLY A 334 18.92 -9.38 5.24
N CYS A 335 19.35 -8.95 6.43
CA CYS A 335 20.75 -8.60 6.64
C CYS A 335 21.68 -9.81 6.50
N ALA A 336 22.52 -9.80 5.45
CA ALA A 336 23.48 -10.86 5.16
C ALA A 336 24.51 -11.08 6.30
N ILE A 337 24.88 -10.01 7.01
CA ILE A 337 25.77 -10.11 8.18
C ILE A 337 25.04 -10.78 9.33
N CYS A 338 23.78 -10.42 9.58
CA CYS A 338 22.98 -11.08 10.60
C CYS A 338 22.88 -12.58 10.34
N GLU A 339 22.58 -12.97 9.11
CA GLU A 339 22.50 -14.38 8.71
C GLU A 339 23.84 -15.12 8.89
N HIS A 340 24.95 -14.48 8.51
CA HIS A 340 26.28 -15.04 8.67
C HIS A 340 26.66 -15.26 10.13
N VAL A 341 26.37 -14.27 10.99
CA VAL A 341 26.64 -14.31 12.43
C VAL A 341 25.77 -15.38 13.10
N GLU A 342 24.47 -15.38 12.82
CA GLU A 342 23.51 -16.35 13.35
C GLU A 342 23.95 -17.79 13.03
N ARG A 343 24.33 -18.05 11.78
CA ARG A 343 24.87 -19.37 11.35
C ARG A 343 26.13 -19.72 12.12
N SER A 344 27.04 -18.77 12.31
CA SER A 344 28.30 -18.99 13.04
C SER A 344 28.08 -19.29 14.52
N VAL A 345 27.19 -18.56 15.18
CA VAL A 345 26.79 -18.81 16.58
C VAL A 345 26.11 -20.16 16.72
N PHE A 346 25.20 -20.52 15.80
CA PHE A 346 24.55 -21.82 15.78
C PHE A 346 25.57 -22.97 15.71
N HIS A 347 26.55 -22.87 14.79
CA HIS A 347 27.63 -23.86 14.69
C HIS A 347 28.46 -23.94 15.97
N TYR A 348 28.79 -22.79 16.57
CA TYR A 348 29.51 -22.73 17.84
C TYR A 348 28.74 -23.41 18.98
N LEU A 349 27.45 -23.08 19.16
CA LEU A 349 26.62 -23.67 20.22
C LEU A 349 26.44 -25.18 20.02
N THR A 350 26.33 -25.64 18.78
CA THR A 350 26.25 -27.07 18.43
C THR A 350 27.55 -27.79 18.80
N ALA A 351 28.70 -27.21 18.45
CA ALA A 351 30.00 -27.77 18.83
C ALA A 351 30.21 -27.74 20.36
N LEU A 352 29.74 -26.68 21.03
CA LEU A 352 29.84 -26.53 22.47
C LEU A 352 29.08 -27.65 23.21
N GLN A 353 27.90 -28.07 22.74
CA GLN A 353 27.16 -29.19 23.32
C GLN A 353 28.01 -30.47 23.37
N HIS A 354 28.64 -30.80 22.25
CA HIS A 354 29.52 -31.96 22.17
C HIS A 354 30.75 -31.80 23.06
N ASN A 355 31.44 -30.65 22.97
CA ASN A 355 32.69 -30.42 23.68
C ASN A 355 32.51 -30.36 25.20
N LEU A 356 31.42 -29.81 25.71
CA LEU A 356 31.14 -29.82 27.16
C LEU A 356 30.97 -31.24 27.69
N ARG A 357 30.55 -32.21 26.87
CA ARG A 357 30.44 -33.62 27.29
C ARG A 357 31.81 -34.28 27.36
N ILE A 358 32.68 -34.07 26.37
CA ILE A 358 33.90 -34.88 26.19
C ILE A 358 35.20 -34.19 26.58
N HIS A 359 35.23 -32.85 26.67
CA HIS A 359 36.45 -32.08 26.94
C HIS A 359 36.38 -31.32 28.26
N ALA A 360 37.20 -31.76 29.22
CA ALA A 360 37.35 -31.09 30.52
C ALA A 360 37.83 -29.64 30.40
N PRO A 361 38.85 -29.30 29.57
CA PRO A 361 39.30 -27.91 29.44
C PRO A 361 38.19 -26.97 28.94
N THR A 362 37.33 -27.44 28.04
CA THR A 362 36.19 -26.64 27.55
C THR A 362 35.17 -26.38 28.65
N ARG A 363 34.91 -27.35 29.53
CA ARG A 363 34.04 -27.14 30.70
C ARG A 363 34.64 -26.14 31.67
N ASP A 364 35.93 -26.25 31.96
CA ASP A 364 36.61 -25.36 32.90
C ASP A 364 36.61 -23.92 32.40
N ASN A 365 36.85 -23.72 31.09
CA ASN A 365 36.76 -22.41 30.44
C ASN A 365 35.32 -21.86 30.46
N PHE A 366 34.32 -22.69 30.18
CA PHE A 366 32.92 -22.30 30.23
C PHE A 366 32.48 -21.84 31.64
N LEU A 367 32.91 -22.56 32.68
CA LEU A 367 32.62 -22.21 34.06
C LEU A 367 33.39 -20.97 34.51
N SER A 368 34.66 -20.83 34.09
CA SER A 368 35.49 -19.66 34.41
C SER A 368 34.93 -18.38 33.80
N ALA A 369 34.39 -18.46 32.58
CA ALA A 369 33.68 -17.36 31.91
C ALA A 369 32.29 -17.06 32.51
N GLY A 370 31.81 -17.87 33.48
CA GLY A 370 30.49 -17.72 34.07
C GLY A 370 29.34 -18.23 33.19
N GLY A 371 29.64 -18.87 32.06
CA GLY A 371 28.68 -19.49 31.14
C GLY A 371 28.30 -18.62 29.94
N LEU A 372 27.02 -18.70 29.54
CA LEU A 372 26.45 -17.91 28.44
C LEU A 372 25.62 -16.75 28.98
N CYS A 373 25.55 -15.64 28.23
CA CYS A 373 24.59 -14.57 28.49
C CYS A 373 23.14 -15.11 28.40
N PRO A 374 22.14 -14.43 28.97
CA PRO A 374 20.75 -14.91 28.98
C PRO A 374 20.23 -15.31 27.58
N ASP A 375 20.56 -14.54 26.56
CA ASP A 375 20.07 -14.80 25.19
C ASP A 375 20.70 -16.06 24.59
N HIS A 376 22.02 -16.23 24.70
CA HIS A 376 22.71 -17.42 24.23
C HIS A 376 22.45 -18.66 25.09
N ALA A 377 22.16 -18.50 26.38
CA ALA A 377 21.73 -19.60 27.25
C ALA A 377 20.36 -20.16 26.81
N ARG A 378 19.40 -19.28 26.45
CA ARG A 378 18.11 -19.70 25.86
C ARG A 378 18.32 -20.36 24.51
N ALA A 379 19.16 -19.79 23.64
CA ALA A 379 19.49 -20.38 22.35
C ALA A 379 20.10 -21.79 22.51
N PHE A 380 21.05 -21.95 23.43
CA PHE A 380 21.64 -23.25 23.75
C PHE A 380 20.58 -24.24 24.24
N SER A 381 19.68 -23.83 25.13
CA SER A 381 18.60 -24.70 25.64
C SER A 381 17.61 -25.15 24.57
N ASN A 382 17.39 -24.35 23.53
CA ASN A 382 16.52 -24.73 22.41
C ASN A 382 17.18 -25.76 21.47
N LEU A 383 18.52 -25.83 21.47
CA LEU A 383 19.29 -26.72 20.62
C LEU A 383 19.69 -28.02 21.33
N ALA A 384 19.99 -27.95 22.62
CA ALA A 384 20.58 -29.03 23.39
C ALA A 384 19.52 -29.93 24.04
N ALA A 385 19.82 -31.22 24.19
CA ALA A 385 18.96 -32.13 24.96
C ALA A 385 18.96 -31.74 26.45
N PRO A 386 17.89 -32.04 27.24
CA PRO A 386 17.83 -31.68 28.67
C PRO A 386 19.05 -32.15 29.47
N ARG A 387 19.59 -33.33 29.16
CA ARG A 387 20.81 -33.86 29.78
C ARG A 387 22.02 -32.95 29.56
N GLU A 388 22.16 -32.37 28.38
CA GLU A 388 23.30 -31.51 28.01
C GLU A 388 23.19 -30.15 28.68
N VAL A 389 21.97 -29.61 28.77
CA VAL A 389 21.67 -28.43 29.59
C VAL A 389 22.07 -28.67 31.05
N CYS A 390 21.65 -29.80 31.65
CA CYS A 390 22.04 -30.14 33.01
C CYS A 390 23.57 -30.29 33.17
N THR A 391 24.24 -30.89 32.19
CA THR A 391 25.71 -31.08 32.22
C THR A 391 26.46 -29.75 32.16
N ALA A 392 25.96 -28.79 31.37
CA ALA A 392 26.56 -27.48 31.21
C ALA A 392 26.23 -26.53 32.38
N PHE A 393 24.95 -26.40 32.72
CA PHE A 393 24.47 -25.38 33.66
C PHE A 393 24.43 -25.85 35.12
N GLY A 394 24.41 -27.17 35.39
CA GLY A 394 24.41 -27.71 36.75
C GLY A 394 25.62 -27.25 37.58
N PRO A 395 26.87 -27.49 37.11
CA PRO A 395 28.07 -27.02 37.80
C PRO A 395 28.13 -25.49 37.91
N LEU A 396 27.63 -24.77 36.89
CA LEU A 396 27.58 -23.32 36.89
C LEU A 396 26.65 -22.77 37.99
N LEU A 397 25.47 -23.38 38.18
CA LEU A 397 24.54 -23.02 39.24
C LEU A 397 25.15 -23.23 40.63
N LEU A 398 25.85 -24.34 40.83
CA LEU A 398 26.56 -24.63 42.09
C LEU A 398 27.67 -23.61 42.35
N GLN A 399 28.45 -23.25 41.32
CA GLN A 399 29.49 -22.21 41.42
C GLN A 399 28.90 -20.84 41.77
N LYS A 400 27.78 -20.45 41.14
CA LYS A 400 27.09 -19.20 41.46
C LYS A 400 26.55 -19.20 42.90
N ALA A 401 25.98 -20.31 43.35
CA ALA A 401 25.53 -20.46 44.73
C ALA A 401 26.69 -20.32 45.73
N GLN A 402 27.85 -20.90 45.44
CA GLN A 402 29.05 -20.76 46.28
C GLN A 402 29.53 -19.30 46.34
N ARG A 403 29.59 -18.60 45.21
CA ARG A 403 29.96 -17.17 45.16
C ARG A 403 29.00 -16.29 45.98
N LEU A 404 27.70 -16.56 45.92
CA LEU A 404 26.71 -15.85 46.72
C LEU A 404 26.91 -16.07 48.23
N ARG A 405 27.17 -17.31 48.65
CA ARG A 405 27.46 -17.63 50.06
C ARG A 405 28.71 -16.92 50.56
N GLN A 406 29.79 -16.97 49.78
CA GLN A 406 31.05 -16.31 50.11
C GLN A 406 30.86 -14.79 50.31
N ARG A 407 30.18 -14.10 49.39
CA ARG A 407 29.93 -12.66 49.54
C ARG A 407 29.02 -12.32 50.73
N ALA A 408 28.06 -13.20 51.05
CA ALA A 408 27.21 -13.03 52.22
C ALA A 408 28.01 -13.10 53.53
N GLU A 409 29.07 -13.90 53.56
CA GLU A 409 30.00 -14.00 54.70
C GLU A 409 30.95 -12.80 54.80
N GLU A 410 31.30 -12.17 53.67
CA GLU A 410 32.31 -11.09 53.60
C GLU A 410 31.80 -9.68 54.01
N GLN A 411 30.49 -9.49 54.31
CA GLN A 411 29.89 -8.18 54.69
C GLN A 411 30.28 -6.98 53.78
N ILE A 412 30.50 -7.22 52.49
CA ILE A 412 30.95 -6.18 51.55
C ILE A 412 29.76 -5.29 51.14
N ASN A 413 29.93 -3.96 51.19
CA ASN A 413 28.98 -3.00 50.64
C ASN A 413 28.67 -3.33 49.18
N HIS A 414 27.39 -3.41 48.82
CA HIS A 414 26.93 -3.68 47.47
C HIS A 414 27.47 -2.63 46.46
N SER A 415 28.63 -2.88 45.86
CA SER A 415 29.04 -2.19 44.64
C SER A 415 28.16 -2.71 43.49
N GLY A 416 27.70 -1.81 42.63
CA GLY A 416 26.66 -2.04 41.61
C GLY A 416 26.99 -3.01 40.47
N ASP A 417 27.95 -3.91 40.64
CA ASP A 417 28.28 -4.94 39.66
C ASP A 417 27.25 -6.09 39.69
N SER A 418 26.86 -6.56 38.50
CA SER A 418 25.90 -7.65 38.37
C SER A 418 26.46 -8.95 38.94
N LEU A 419 25.87 -9.42 40.04
CA LEU A 419 26.33 -10.57 40.81
C LEU A 419 26.18 -11.92 40.09
N LEU A 420 25.21 -12.02 39.16
CA LEU A 420 24.69 -13.30 38.68
C LEU A 420 24.48 -13.36 37.17
N LEU A 421 24.34 -12.23 36.50
CA LEU A 421 24.12 -12.20 35.05
C LEU A 421 25.47 -12.24 34.35
N VAL A 422 25.56 -13.09 33.33
CA VAL A 422 26.70 -13.10 32.42
C VAL A 422 26.49 -11.97 31.43
N GLU A 423 27.39 -11.00 31.48
CA GLU A 423 27.40 -9.88 30.54
C GLU A 423 27.76 -10.34 29.13
N ARG A 424 27.34 -9.58 28.11
CA ARG A 424 27.66 -9.91 26.72
C ARG A 424 29.18 -9.93 26.46
N ALA A 425 29.94 -9.06 27.14
CA ALA A 425 31.39 -8.95 27.01
C ALA A 425 32.14 -10.23 27.45
N THR A 426 31.58 -11.02 28.37
CA THR A 426 32.22 -12.24 28.89
C THR A 426 31.64 -13.52 28.28
N CYS A 427 30.58 -13.41 27.48
CA CYS A 427 29.95 -14.55 26.85
C CYS A 427 30.75 -15.03 25.61
N PRO A 428 31.20 -16.30 25.56
CA PRO A 428 32.01 -16.79 24.45
C PRO A 428 31.25 -16.88 23.13
N ALA A 429 29.91 -17.06 23.17
CA ALA A 429 29.08 -17.00 21.96
C ALA A 429 28.94 -15.56 21.43
N CYS A 430 28.86 -14.55 22.31
CA CYS A 430 28.90 -13.14 21.92
C CYS A 430 30.26 -12.77 21.29
N ASP A 431 31.36 -13.28 21.83
CA ASP A 431 32.70 -13.08 21.26
C ASP A 431 32.82 -13.71 19.85
N VAL A 432 32.29 -14.92 19.65
CA VAL A 432 32.21 -15.52 18.31
C VAL A 432 31.36 -14.64 17.37
N ALA A 433 30.21 -14.16 17.83
CA ALA A 433 29.33 -13.31 17.03
C ALA A 433 30.03 -12.00 16.62
N ALA A 434 30.65 -11.31 17.56
CA ALA A 434 31.36 -10.05 17.34
C ALA A 434 32.53 -10.22 16.36
N ARG A 435 33.36 -11.26 16.53
CA ARG A 435 34.47 -11.56 15.62
C ARG A 435 33.99 -11.85 14.20
N ARG A 436 32.97 -12.68 14.05
CA ARG A 436 32.42 -13.04 12.73
C ARG A 436 31.78 -11.86 12.02
N ALA A 437 31.09 -10.98 12.74
CA ALA A 437 30.58 -9.73 12.20
C ALA A 437 31.73 -8.83 11.71
N ALA A 438 32.75 -8.62 12.56
CA ALA A 438 33.91 -7.79 12.23
C ALA A 438 34.68 -8.31 11.01
N ASP A 439 34.96 -9.62 10.95
CA ASP A 439 35.63 -10.26 9.82
C ASP A 439 34.86 -10.04 8.50
N PHE A 440 33.53 -10.23 8.55
CA PHE A 440 32.68 -10.04 7.38
C PHE A 440 32.66 -8.58 6.95
N LEU A 441 32.48 -7.64 7.89
CA LEU A 441 32.45 -6.20 7.64
C LEU A 441 33.75 -5.72 7.02
N SER A 442 34.90 -6.09 7.59
CA SER A 442 36.21 -5.70 7.07
C SER A 442 36.46 -6.26 5.68
N LYS A 443 36.12 -7.53 5.42
CA LYS A 443 36.24 -8.10 4.08
C LYS A 443 35.32 -7.39 3.09
N PHE A 444 34.09 -7.10 3.49
CA PHE A 444 33.10 -6.48 2.62
C PHE A 444 33.45 -5.03 2.28
N ALA A 445 33.97 -4.26 3.24
CA ALA A 445 34.48 -2.91 3.00
C ALA A 445 35.59 -2.90 1.94
N VAL A 446 36.59 -3.79 2.08
CA VAL A 446 37.68 -3.92 1.11
C VAL A 446 37.17 -4.35 -0.28
N ASP A 447 36.22 -5.28 -0.33
CA ASP A 447 35.64 -5.72 -1.61
C ASP A 447 34.81 -4.63 -2.29
N LEU A 448 34.15 -3.73 -1.54
CA LEU A 448 33.44 -2.57 -2.07
C LEU A 448 34.40 -1.53 -2.65
N GLU A 449 35.50 -1.22 -1.94
CA GLU A 449 36.52 -0.27 -2.39
C GLU A 449 37.23 -0.75 -3.66
N ASP A 450 37.57 -2.03 -3.71
CA ASP A 450 38.23 -2.65 -4.85
C ASP A 450 37.28 -2.91 -6.03
N GLY A 451 35.99 -2.56 -5.91
CA GLY A 451 34.96 -2.81 -6.92
C GLY A 451 34.69 -4.29 -7.20
N ARG A 452 35.13 -5.18 -6.31
CA ARG A 452 34.93 -6.64 -6.40
C ARG A 452 33.56 -7.09 -5.91
N ALA A 453 32.88 -6.26 -5.12
CA ALA A 453 31.51 -6.46 -4.70
C ALA A 453 30.69 -5.21 -5.00
N LYS A 454 29.43 -5.41 -5.40
CA LYS A 454 28.43 -4.35 -5.43
C LYS A 454 27.63 -4.40 -4.12
N PHE A 455 27.23 -3.24 -3.63
CA PHE A 455 26.42 -3.18 -2.41
C PHE A 455 25.03 -3.81 -2.64
N GLU A 456 24.53 -3.64 -3.85
CA GLU A 456 23.28 -4.16 -4.38
C GLU A 456 23.21 -5.69 -4.34
N ASP A 457 24.36 -6.37 -4.53
CA ASP A 457 24.46 -7.84 -4.54
C ASP A 457 24.25 -8.46 -3.14
N ARG A 458 24.30 -7.65 -2.08
CA ARG A 458 24.16 -8.11 -0.68
C ARG A 458 23.09 -7.34 0.11
N ALA A 459 22.12 -6.78 -0.60
CA ALA A 459 21.18 -5.78 -0.11
C ALA A 459 20.41 -6.18 1.16
N GLY A 460 20.30 -5.22 2.09
CA GLY A 460 19.47 -5.28 3.30
C GLY A 460 20.23 -5.25 4.62
N LEU A 461 21.35 -4.52 4.74
CA LEU A 461 22.02 -4.40 6.04
C LEU A 461 21.07 -3.77 7.08
N CYS A 462 21.05 -4.33 8.28
CA CYS A 462 20.37 -3.66 9.39
C CYS A 462 21.15 -2.42 9.79
N GLU A 463 20.48 -1.43 10.40
CA GLU A 463 21.07 -0.16 10.80
C GLU A 463 22.37 -0.33 11.60
N PRO A 464 22.47 -1.22 12.61
CA PRO A 464 23.72 -1.43 13.35
C PRO A 464 24.89 -1.90 12.47
N HIS A 465 24.64 -2.82 11.54
CA HIS A 465 25.67 -3.33 10.65
C HIS A 465 26.00 -2.36 9.52
N PHE A 466 25.05 -1.54 9.09
CA PHE A 466 25.27 -0.47 8.13
C PHE A 466 26.17 0.62 8.73
N GLU A 467 25.92 1.04 9.96
CA GLU A 467 26.78 2.00 10.68
C GLU A 467 28.19 1.43 10.91
N ALA A 468 28.26 0.15 11.29
CA ALA A 468 29.54 -0.56 11.43
C ALA A 468 30.30 -0.70 10.09
N LEU A 469 29.60 -0.76 8.95
CA LEU A 469 30.22 -0.74 7.62
C LEU A 469 30.70 0.66 7.25
N LEU A 470 29.88 1.69 7.43
CA LEU A 470 30.23 3.08 7.11
C LEU A 470 31.49 3.53 7.85
N SER A 471 31.62 3.17 9.12
CA SER A 471 32.83 3.47 9.92
C SER A 471 34.12 2.76 9.44
N ARG A 472 33.99 1.76 8.56
CA ARG A 472 35.11 0.96 8.01
C ARG A 472 35.45 1.30 6.56
N VAL A 473 34.62 2.08 5.87
CA VAL A 473 34.88 2.56 4.50
C VAL A 473 35.48 3.97 4.59
N PRO A 474 36.78 4.18 4.32
CA PRO A 474 37.37 5.52 4.31
C PRO A 474 36.98 6.39 3.11
N ASP A 475 36.56 5.82 1.97
CA ASP A 475 36.20 6.59 0.78
C ASP A 475 34.84 7.33 0.92
N ILE A 476 34.91 8.65 1.03
CA ILE A 476 33.75 9.56 1.14
C ILE A 476 32.84 9.48 -0.09
N SER A 477 33.38 9.21 -1.28
CA SER A 477 32.57 9.11 -2.50
C SER A 477 31.69 7.85 -2.52
N LEU A 478 32.11 6.80 -1.81
CA LEU A 478 31.31 5.59 -1.60
C LEU A 478 30.25 5.79 -0.52
N HIS A 479 30.50 6.63 0.50
CA HIS A 479 29.51 6.93 1.54
C HIS A 479 28.21 7.47 0.95
N ASP A 480 28.31 8.40 0.01
CA ASP A 480 27.13 9.00 -0.62
C ASP A 480 26.26 7.92 -1.30
N LYS A 481 26.88 7.01 -2.06
CA LYS A 481 26.19 5.89 -2.72
C LYS A 481 25.57 4.91 -1.73
N LEU A 482 26.31 4.56 -0.67
CA LEU A 482 25.84 3.64 0.39
C LEU A 482 24.65 4.23 1.14
N LEU A 483 24.70 5.52 1.50
CA LEU A 483 23.62 6.24 2.17
C LEU A 483 22.37 6.32 1.29
N HIS A 484 22.50 6.70 0.02
CA HIS A 484 21.38 6.74 -0.92
C HIS A 484 20.74 5.36 -1.12
N PHE A 485 21.54 4.31 -1.26
CA PHE A 485 21.02 2.95 -1.39
C PHE A 485 20.33 2.49 -0.11
N GLN A 486 20.94 2.68 1.06
CA GLN A 486 20.35 2.27 2.33
C GLN A 486 19.06 3.04 2.61
N ALA A 487 19.00 4.33 2.28
CA ALA A 487 17.77 5.12 2.35
C ALA A 487 16.67 4.51 1.47
N ALA A 488 16.99 4.11 0.22
CA ALA A 488 16.02 3.45 -0.66
C ALA A 488 15.52 2.12 -0.09
N VAL A 489 16.39 1.32 0.56
CA VAL A 489 16.00 0.08 1.24
C VAL A 489 15.06 0.35 2.42
N LEU A 490 15.40 1.33 3.27
CA LEU A 490 14.56 1.71 4.42
C LEU A 490 13.19 2.23 3.98
N GLU A 491 13.17 3.06 2.95
CA GLU A 491 11.93 3.57 2.34
C GLU A 491 11.06 2.42 1.84
N ARG A 492 11.64 1.47 1.09
CA ARG A 492 10.91 0.32 0.58
C ARG A 492 10.35 -0.56 1.71
N ARG A 493 11.14 -0.83 2.76
CA ARG A 493 10.69 -1.60 3.93
C ARG A 493 9.57 -0.88 4.68
N GLY A 494 9.68 0.43 4.87
CA GLY A 494 8.65 1.25 5.49
C GLY A 494 7.34 1.23 4.71
N ASP A 495 7.41 1.37 3.38
CA ASP A 495 6.25 1.29 2.50
C ASP A 495 5.56 -0.09 2.59
N ASP A 496 6.33 -1.17 2.57
CA ASP A 496 5.77 -2.54 2.69
C ASP A 496 5.07 -2.73 4.06
N MET A 497 5.64 -2.21 5.15
CA MET A 497 5.03 -2.27 6.50
C MET A 497 3.73 -1.47 6.59
N LEU A 498 3.72 -0.25 6.05
CA LEU A 498 2.55 0.61 6.11
C LEU A 498 1.42 0.10 5.21
N ARG A 499 1.74 -0.48 4.04
CA ARG A 499 0.77 -1.20 3.20
C ARG A 499 0.18 -2.41 3.91
N PHE A 500 1.00 -3.20 4.59
CA PHE A 500 0.53 -4.34 5.38
C PHE A 500 -0.46 -3.90 6.46
N ALA A 501 -0.13 -2.85 7.23
CA ALA A 501 -1.00 -2.30 8.26
C ALA A 501 -2.33 -1.82 7.67
N LEU A 502 -2.27 -1.03 6.59
CA LEU A 502 -3.47 -0.48 5.93
C LEU A 502 -4.40 -1.59 5.40
N ARG A 503 -3.85 -2.67 4.83
CA ARG A 503 -4.62 -3.83 4.34
C ARG A 503 -5.19 -4.67 5.48
N GLN A 504 -4.52 -4.74 6.62
CA GLN A 504 -5.07 -5.35 7.84
C GLN A 504 -6.27 -4.56 8.36
N ASP A 505 -6.19 -3.23 8.41
CA ASP A 505 -7.29 -2.35 8.82
C ASP A 505 -8.51 -2.51 7.88
N ALA A 506 -8.27 -2.63 6.58
CA ALA A 506 -9.28 -2.96 5.57
C ALA A 506 -9.81 -4.42 5.68
N CYS A 507 -9.23 -5.26 6.53
CA CYS A 507 -9.54 -6.68 6.68
C CYS A 507 -9.47 -7.50 5.37
N ARG A 508 -8.58 -7.12 4.45
CA ARG A 508 -8.35 -7.77 3.15
C ARG A 508 -7.08 -8.63 3.21
N ARG A 509 -7.09 -9.65 4.06
CA ARG A 509 -5.92 -10.54 4.31
C ARG A 509 -5.55 -11.40 3.09
N ASP A 510 -6.52 -11.63 2.23
CA ASP A 510 -6.54 -12.48 1.05
C ASP A 510 -5.77 -11.90 -0.15
N VAL A 511 -5.45 -10.60 -0.15
CA VAL A 511 -4.80 -9.90 -1.29
C VAL A 511 -3.31 -9.57 -1.05
N MET A 512 -2.74 -10.00 0.09
CA MET A 512 -1.37 -9.64 0.49
C MET A 512 -0.28 -10.45 -0.22
N THR A 513 0.79 -9.77 -0.66
CA THR A 513 2.00 -10.40 -1.21
C THR A 513 2.82 -11.10 -0.12
N ALA A 514 3.79 -11.96 -0.49
CA ALA A 514 4.67 -12.62 0.49
C ALA A 514 5.54 -11.61 1.25
N SER A 515 6.06 -10.58 0.57
CA SER A 515 6.86 -9.51 1.16
C SER A 515 6.03 -8.70 2.16
N GLU A 516 4.77 -8.40 1.86
CA GLU A 516 3.86 -7.71 2.79
C GLU A 516 3.57 -8.56 4.03
N LYS A 517 3.35 -9.87 3.88
CA LYS A 517 3.13 -10.78 5.02
C LYS A 517 4.31 -10.81 6.00
N ASN A 518 5.53 -10.66 5.50
CA ASN A 518 6.75 -10.64 6.30
C ASN A 518 7.25 -9.22 6.61
N ALA A 519 6.54 -8.17 6.17
CA ALA A 519 7.02 -6.79 6.23
C ALA A 519 7.31 -6.34 7.66
N ALA A 520 6.46 -6.73 8.62
CA ALA A 520 6.66 -6.41 10.03
C ALA A 520 7.96 -7.01 10.59
N GLN A 521 8.25 -8.26 10.26
CA GLN A 521 9.48 -8.93 10.68
C GLN A 521 10.70 -8.30 9.99
N PHE A 522 10.68 -8.17 8.67
CA PHE A 522 11.85 -7.66 7.93
C PHE A 522 12.14 -6.18 8.21
N GLY A 523 11.12 -5.36 8.40
CA GLY A 523 11.29 -3.97 8.81
C GLY A 523 11.94 -3.87 10.19
N LEU A 524 11.47 -4.66 11.16
CA LEU A 524 12.09 -4.71 12.48
C LEU A 524 13.54 -5.22 12.41
N GLU A 525 13.79 -6.30 11.68
CA GLU A 525 15.15 -6.83 11.46
C GLU A 525 16.06 -5.81 10.77
N THR A 526 15.52 -4.92 9.94
CA THR A 526 16.32 -3.84 9.32
C THR A 526 16.69 -2.77 10.35
N THR A 527 15.79 -2.41 11.26
CA THR A 527 16.11 -1.41 12.30
C THR A 527 17.02 -1.95 13.39
N VAL A 528 16.74 -3.14 13.93
CA VAL A 528 17.45 -3.66 15.12
C VAL A 528 18.38 -4.84 14.84
N GLY A 529 18.38 -5.36 13.61
CA GLY A 529 19.08 -6.60 13.27
C GLY A 529 18.35 -7.84 13.77
N ARG A 530 18.88 -9.02 13.42
CA ARG A 530 18.35 -10.28 13.95
C ARG A 530 18.76 -10.50 15.41
N PRO A 531 17.94 -11.21 16.19
CA PRO A 531 18.31 -11.63 17.54
C PRO A 531 19.67 -12.33 17.55
N ASN A 532 20.49 -12.03 18.56
CA ASN A 532 21.85 -12.59 18.76
C ASN A 532 22.89 -12.25 17.68
N ALA A 533 22.55 -11.46 16.67
CA ALA A 533 23.48 -11.11 15.60
C ALA A 533 24.11 -9.72 15.73
N VAL A 534 23.50 -8.83 16.52
CA VAL A 534 23.99 -7.46 16.78
C VAL A 534 24.68 -7.38 18.14
N HIS A 535 25.94 -6.94 18.15
CA HIS A 535 26.80 -6.78 19.33
C HIS A 535 27.69 -5.55 19.17
N ASP A 536 28.24 -4.98 20.24
CA ASP A 536 29.11 -3.80 20.16
C ASP A 536 30.31 -4.03 19.23
N HIS A 537 30.27 -3.40 18.06
CA HIS A 537 31.28 -3.56 17.00
C HIS A 537 32.53 -2.68 17.20
N ALA A 538 32.58 -1.92 18.30
CA ALA A 538 33.58 -0.90 18.60
C ALA A 538 34.90 -1.45 19.20
N ALA A 539 34.99 -2.74 19.51
CA ALA A 539 36.10 -3.28 20.31
C ALA A 539 36.76 -4.55 19.74
N ALA A 540 36.91 -4.66 18.42
CA ALA A 540 37.89 -5.59 17.86
C ALA A 540 39.19 -4.82 17.58
N PRO A 541 40.21 -4.86 18.46
CA PRO A 541 41.52 -4.34 18.11
C PRO A 541 42.04 -5.12 16.90
N ALA A 542 42.66 -4.42 15.95
CA ALA A 542 43.41 -5.05 14.87
C ALA A 542 44.39 -6.05 15.49
N ALA A 543 44.07 -7.34 15.43
CA ALA A 543 44.92 -8.37 15.96
C ALA A 543 46.24 -8.33 15.17
N ASN A 544 47.28 -7.88 15.87
CA ASN A 544 48.65 -7.91 15.42
C ASN A 544 48.94 -9.33 14.89
N ARG A 545 49.28 -9.44 13.61
CA ARG A 545 49.76 -10.68 13.00
C ARG A 545 51.12 -11.04 13.61
N SER A 546 51.09 -11.73 14.73
CA SER A 546 52.24 -12.47 15.23
C SER A 546 51.75 -13.61 16.11
N GLU A 547 51.39 -14.74 15.50
CA GLU A 547 51.85 -16.05 15.99
C GLU A 547 51.60 -17.15 14.95
N LYS A 548 52.69 -17.86 14.67
CA LYS A 548 52.75 -19.07 13.89
C LYS A 548 52.37 -20.24 14.80
N GLU A 549 51.28 -20.93 14.50
CA GLU A 549 51.06 -22.35 14.80
C GLU A 549 50.35 -22.90 13.56
N LYS A 550 50.97 -23.61 12.59
CA LYS A 550 51.60 -24.94 12.65
C LYS A 550 50.88 -25.88 13.61
N VAL A 551 49.96 -26.70 13.06
CA VAL A 551 49.75 -28.17 13.22
C VAL A 551 48.51 -28.47 12.34
N SER A 552 48.67 -28.88 11.07
CA SER A 552 48.63 -30.29 10.59
C SER A 552 47.49 -31.12 11.14
#